data_AF-A0A7J4TU22-F1
#
_entry.id   AF-A0A7J4TU22-F1
#
_cell.length_a   1.000
_cell.length_b   1.000
_cell.length_c   1.000
_cell.angle_alpha   90.00
_cell.angle_beta   90.00
_cell.angle_gamma   90.00
#
_symmetry.space_group_name_H-M   'P 1'
#
loop_
_entity.id
_entity.type
_entity.pdbx_description
1 polymer ?
#
loop_
_entity_poly.entity_id
_entity_poly.type
_entity_poly.pdbx_seq_one_letter_code
_entity_poly.pdbx_strand_id
1 'polypeptide(L)'
;MVEILCFLFYPRTIPELKRKIKNKRGWPLEHRSQGIVLKNNLIQRNLPPKVSEDHGIYAWGTDGLEIYNNYISGWSQTTAGGSIKIRNGKTIKVRCNEMYGSGVIAYNYVKGALNKIATNSPDGFGEPPYLRDVLVENNLVVLEDAKDCTSSGVNFWRDAGEHDRADFESQIVINRNTFINGCIEMNNPIQGSAFSLTNNKLKRLIIGSYVGKYSNTNNQVCEDCVFERTLPQECGSVPHP
;
A
#
# COMPACT_ATOMS: atom_id res chain seq x y z
N MET A 1 -2.92 1.48 27.03
CA MET A 1 -3.85 1.80 25.92
C MET A 1 -3.17 2.90 25.12
N VAL A 2 -2.52 2.56 24.01
CA VAL A 2 -1.83 3.54 23.15
C VAL A 2 -2.73 3.77 21.95
N GLU A 3 -3.40 4.93 21.92
CA GLU A 3 -3.98 5.45 20.68
C GLU A 3 -2.80 5.84 19.78
N ILE A 4 -2.51 5.00 18.78
CA ILE A 4 -1.52 5.33 17.76
C ILE A 4 -2.23 6.20 16.72
N LEU A 5 -2.02 7.51 16.90
CA LEU A 5 -2.19 8.58 15.92
C LEU A 5 -1.51 8.18 14.60
N CYS A 6 -2.11 8.51 13.44
CA CYS A 6 -1.51 8.36 12.11
C CYS A 6 0.02 8.57 12.17
N PHE A 7 0.81 7.55 11.85
CA PHE A 7 2.24 7.76 11.64
C PHE A 7 2.43 8.51 10.31
N LEU A 8 2.28 9.83 10.35
CA LEU A 8 3.01 10.70 9.44
C LEU A 8 4.49 10.56 9.80
N PHE A 9 5.18 9.62 9.15
CA PHE A 9 6.62 9.49 9.29
C PHE A 9 7.30 10.75 8.74
N TYR A 10 7.62 11.68 9.65
CA TYR A 10 8.71 12.62 9.49
C TYR A 10 9.85 12.11 10.38
N PRO A 11 10.96 11.60 9.82
CA PRO A 11 12.06 11.11 10.64
C PRO A 11 12.65 12.26 11.46
N ARG A 12 12.52 12.19 12.79
CA ARG A 12 13.45 12.88 13.69
C ARG A 12 14.75 12.10 13.67
N THR A 13 15.79 12.77 13.21
CA THR A 13 17.13 12.25 12.98
C THR A 13 17.81 11.78 14.25
N ILE A 14 18.53 10.66 14.11
CA ILE A 14 19.69 10.28 14.91
C ILE A 14 20.73 11.42 14.80
N PRO A 15 21.27 11.95 15.90
CA PRO A 15 22.11 13.14 15.87
C PRO A 15 23.57 12.77 15.56
N GLU A 16 23.93 12.55 14.30
CA GLU A 16 25.34 12.64 13.86
C GLU A 16 25.51 12.58 12.34
N LEU A 17 25.38 13.73 11.67
CA LEU A 17 26.30 14.19 10.60
C LEU A 17 25.90 15.61 10.18
N LYS A 18 26.70 16.60 10.62
CA LYS A 18 26.53 18.00 10.23
C LYS A 18 27.17 18.26 8.87
N ARG A 19 26.36 18.30 7.81
CA ARG A 19 26.58 19.23 6.69
C ARG A 19 25.22 19.60 6.05
N LYS A 20 24.54 20.57 6.64
CA LYS A 20 23.20 21.03 6.24
C LYS A 20 23.31 22.02 5.07
N ILE A 21 22.78 21.66 3.90
CA ILE A 21 22.23 22.64 2.96
C ILE A 21 20.77 22.86 3.38
N LYS A 22 20.40 24.11 3.70
CA LYS A 22 19.04 24.50 4.13
C LYS A 22 18.37 25.28 3.00
N ASN A 23 17.07 25.07 2.78
CA ASN A 23 16.29 25.97 1.93
C ASN A 23 15.94 27.28 2.68
N LYS A 24 15.38 28.27 1.96
CA LYS A 24 15.00 29.59 2.50
C LYS A 24 13.98 29.56 3.66
N ARG A 25 13.42 28.39 4.00
CA ARG A 25 12.49 28.18 5.13
C ARG A 25 13.08 27.33 6.26
N GLY A 26 14.37 27.00 6.21
CA GLY A 26 15.09 26.31 7.29
C GLY A 26 14.81 24.81 7.42
N TRP A 27 14.10 24.19 6.46
CA TRP A 27 13.81 22.76 6.48
C TRP A 27 15.04 21.97 5.99
N PRO A 28 15.43 20.87 6.67
CA PRO A 28 16.40 19.92 6.15
C PRO A 28 15.92 19.37 4.80
N LEU A 29 16.81 19.39 3.82
CA LEU A 29 16.52 19.24 2.40
C LEU A 29 16.62 17.80 1.88
N GLU A 30 16.96 16.85 2.73
CA GLU A 30 17.08 15.44 2.36
C GLU A 30 16.70 14.58 3.56
N HIS A 31 15.48 14.06 3.64
CA HIS A 31 15.16 12.80 4.32
C HIS A 31 13.76 12.37 3.87
N ARG A 32 13.67 11.74 2.69
CA ARG A 32 12.52 10.85 2.44
C ARG A 32 12.55 9.76 3.50
N SER A 33 11.37 9.26 3.86
CA SER A 33 11.20 8.12 4.76
C SER A 33 11.86 6.88 4.14
N GLN A 34 13.13 6.65 4.52
CA GLN A 34 13.98 5.58 3.99
C GLN A 34 14.16 4.47 5.01
N GLY A 35 14.14 3.22 4.54
CA GLY A 35 14.47 2.06 5.38
C GLY A 35 13.54 1.88 6.59
N ILE A 36 12.28 2.30 6.47
CA ILE A 36 11.31 2.22 7.57
C ILE A 36 10.84 0.78 7.71
N VAL A 37 10.85 0.27 8.94
CA VAL A 37 10.35 -1.07 9.26
C VAL A 37 9.25 -0.97 10.32
N LEU A 38 8.06 -1.45 9.97
CA LEU A 38 6.92 -1.64 10.87
C LEU A 38 6.66 -3.12 11.05
N LYS A 39 7.01 -3.67 12.21
CA LYS A 39 6.88 -5.11 12.46
C LYS A 39 6.31 -5.48 13.82
N ASN A 40 5.59 -6.60 13.88
CA ASN A 40 5.08 -7.21 15.12
C ASN A 40 4.23 -6.25 15.96
N ASN A 41 3.38 -5.44 15.32
CA ASN A 41 2.49 -4.51 16.02
C ASN A 41 1.04 -5.01 16.04
N LEU A 42 0.33 -4.64 17.11
CA LEU A 42 -1.13 -4.67 17.20
C LEU A 42 -1.65 -3.23 16.97
N ILE A 43 -2.28 -3.00 15.81
CA ILE A 43 -2.77 -1.70 15.37
C ILE A 43 -4.29 -1.79 15.28
N GLN A 44 -4.99 -1.21 16.26
CA GLN A 44 -6.43 -1.36 16.37
C GLN A 44 -7.12 -0.01 16.54
N ARG A 45 -8.20 0.17 15.81
CA ARG A 45 -9.16 1.25 16.05
C ARG A 45 -10.44 0.67 16.66
N ASN A 46 -10.73 1.11 17.88
CA ASN A 46 -11.92 0.66 18.64
C ASN A 46 -13.12 1.60 18.49
N LEU A 47 -13.03 2.59 17.60
CA LEU A 47 -14.12 3.51 17.28
C LEU A 47 -14.80 3.08 15.99
N PRO A 48 -16.13 3.27 15.87
CA PRO A 48 -16.85 2.95 14.65
C PRO A 48 -16.25 3.75 13.48
N PRO A 49 -16.18 3.16 12.28
CA PRO A 49 -15.67 3.86 11.11
C PRO A 49 -16.42 5.16 10.82
N LYS A 50 -15.66 6.18 10.43
CA LYS A 50 -16.19 7.51 10.10
C LYS A 50 -15.90 7.79 8.63
N VAL A 51 -16.81 8.53 7.98
CA VAL A 51 -16.67 8.95 6.57
C VAL A 51 -15.38 9.76 6.34
N SER A 52 -14.86 10.44 7.35
CA SER A 52 -13.63 11.24 7.31
C SER A 52 -12.43 10.56 7.96
N GLU A 53 -12.36 9.23 7.93
CA GLU A 53 -11.21 8.53 8.48
C GLU A 53 -9.95 8.66 7.62
N ASP A 54 -8.84 8.31 8.24
CA ASP A 54 -7.56 8.05 7.59
C ASP A 54 -7.23 6.56 7.78
N HIS A 55 -6.08 6.11 7.27
CA HIS A 55 -5.72 4.70 7.13
C HIS A 55 -5.02 4.16 8.39
N GLY A 56 -4.99 2.84 8.56
CA GLY A 56 -4.26 2.22 9.68
C GLY A 56 -2.77 2.52 9.63
N ILE A 57 -2.18 2.32 8.46
CA ILE A 57 -0.85 2.78 8.11
C ILE A 57 -0.97 3.59 6.84
N TYR A 58 -0.52 4.84 6.85
CA TYR A 58 -0.40 5.65 5.64
C TYR A 58 1.06 6.00 5.36
N ALA A 59 1.58 5.50 4.25
CA ALA A 59 2.93 5.77 3.79
C ALA A 59 2.92 6.50 2.45
N TRP A 60 3.78 7.52 2.33
CA TRP A 60 3.85 8.36 1.14
C TRP A 60 5.28 8.65 0.71
N GLY A 61 5.61 8.36 -0.56
CA GLY A 61 6.89 8.69 -1.17
C GLY A 61 8.10 7.99 -0.54
N THR A 62 7.90 6.79 0.00
CA THR A 62 8.92 6.02 0.72
C THR A 62 9.91 5.32 -0.21
N ASP A 63 11.08 4.97 0.33
CA ASP A 63 12.05 4.09 -0.30
C ASP A 63 12.60 3.08 0.73
N GLY A 64 12.34 1.79 0.53
CA GLY A 64 12.76 0.76 1.48
C GLY A 64 11.80 0.62 2.67
N LEU A 65 10.49 0.73 2.44
CA LEU A 65 9.48 0.50 3.47
C LEU A 65 9.20 -1.00 3.59
N GLU A 66 9.29 -1.55 4.80
CA GLU A 66 8.82 -2.90 5.12
C GLU A 66 7.74 -2.85 6.21
N ILE A 67 6.57 -3.44 5.92
CA ILE A 67 5.47 -3.63 6.86
C ILE A 67 5.22 -5.13 6.97
N TYR A 68 5.52 -5.75 8.12
CA TYR A 68 5.32 -7.20 8.26
C TYR A 68 4.93 -7.69 9.65
N ASN A 69 4.19 -8.81 9.70
CA ASN A 69 3.75 -9.44 10.94
C ASN A 69 2.94 -8.51 11.85
N ASN A 70 2.13 -7.62 11.28
CA ASN A 70 1.24 -6.76 12.06
C ASN A 70 -0.19 -7.28 12.01
N TYR A 71 -0.93 -7.09 13.10
CA TYR A 71 -2.39 -7.20 13.11
C TYR A 71 -2.98 -5.80 13.02
N ILE A 72 -3.85 -5.57 12.03
CA ILE A 72 -4.43 -4.26 11.75
C ILE A 72 -5.95 -4.40 11.66
N SER A 73 -6.70 -3.65 12.47
CA SER A 73 -8.17 -3.75 12.45
C SER A 73 -8.89 -2.45 12.75
N GLY A 74 -10.11 -2.36 12.23
CA GLY A 74 -11.06 -1.32 12.61
C GLY A 74 -11.18 -0.17 11.61
N TRP A 75 -10.49 -0.23 10.46
CA TRP A 75 -10.65 0.71 9.33
C TRP A 75 -11.68 0.20 8.31
N SER A 76 -12.45 1.12 7.72
CA SER A 76 -13.50 0.77 6.75
C SER A 76 -12.96 0.32 5.40
N GLN A 77 -13.81 -0.38 4.66
CA GLN A 77 -13.61 -0.75 3.25
C GLN A 77 -13.96 0.42 2.33
N THR A 78 -13.34 1.59 2.53
CA THR A 78 -13.55 2.76 1.65
C THR A 78 -12.21 3.39 1.30
N THR A 79 -12.20 4.24 0.27
CA THR A 79 -10.99 4.96 -0.17
C THR A 79 -10.44 5.97 0.86
N ALA A 80 -11.26 6.34 1.85
CA ALA A 80 -10.85 7.12 3.02
C ALA A 80 -10.30 6.22 4.14
N GLY A 81 -10.71 4.95 4.16
CA GLY A 81 -10.25 3.91 5.07
C GLY A 81 -9.21 2.99 4.44
N GLY A 82 -9.09 1.78 4.97
CA GLY A 82 -8.06 0.82 4.59
C GLY A 82 -7.04 0.60 5.70
N SER A 83 -6.69 -0.66 5.91
CA SER A 83 -5.67 -1.08 6.87
C SER A 83 -4.31 -0.48 6.52
N ILE A 84 -3.94 -0.49 5.24
CA ILE A 84 -2.66 0.06 4.77
C ILE A 84 -2.90 0.84 3.50
N LYS A 85 -2.37 2.06 3.44
CA LYS A 85 -2.21 2.82 2.20
C LYS A 85 -0.76 3.13 1.92
N ILE A 86 -0.33 2.76 0.73
CA ILE A 86 0.95 3.17 0.16
C ILE A 86 0.65 4.07 -1.02
N ARG A 87 1.19 5.29 -1.00
CA ARG A 87 1.06 6.25 -2.10
C ARG A 87 2.43 6.65 -2.57
N ASN A 88 2.76 6.42 -3.84
CA ASN A 88 4.04 6.80 -4.43
C ASN A 88 5.28 6.21 -3.72
N GLY A 89 6.36 5.96 -4.44
CA GLY A 89 7.62 5.49 -3.87
C GLY A 89 8.17 4.25 -4.55
N LYS A 90 9.17 3.63 -3.91
CA LYS A 90 9.81 2.41 -4.42
C LYS A 90 10.31 1.50 -3.30
N THR A 91 10.65 0.26 -3.64
CA THR A 91 11.20 -0.72 -2.69
C THR A 91 10.28 -0.87 -1.47
N ILE A 92 9.03 -1.26 -1.71
CA ILE A 92 8.01 -1.38 -0.66
C ILE A 92 7.62 -2.84 -0.49
N LYS A 93 7.65 -3.35 0.73
CA LYS A 93 7.24 -4.72 1.06
C LYS A 93 6.15 -4.70 2.13
N VAL A 94 5.00 -5.28 1.83
CA VAL A 94 3.89 -5.52 2.76
C VAL A 94 3.69 -7.02 2.83
N ARG A 95 4.15 -7.66 3.91
CA ARG A 95 4.15 -9.12 3.99
C ARG A 95 3.67 -9.68 5.32
N CYS A 96 2.99 -10.82 5.30
CA CYS A 96 2.66 -11.54 6.54
C CYS A 96 1.84 -10.72 7.55
N ASN A 97 1.02 -9.77 7.10
CA ASN A 97 0.12 -9.02 7.98
C ASN A 97 -1.26 -9.67 8.00
N GLU A 98 -1.94 -9.54 9.14
CA GLU A 98 -3.36 -9.84 9.27
C GLU A 98 -4.14 -8.53 9.31
N MET A 99 -5.11 -8.40 8.41
CA MET A 99 -5.90 -7.19 8.25
C MET A 99 -7.38 -7.54 8.35
N TYR A 100 -8.06 -6.97 9.35
CA TYR A 100 -9.46 -7.23 9.64
C TYR A 100 -10.31 -6.01 9.30
N GLY A 101 -11.29 -6.24 8.43
CA GLY A 101 -12.28 -5.25 8.02
C GLY A 101 -11.89 -4.42 6.80
N SER A 102 -10.61 -4.34 6.41
CA SER A 102 -10.17 -3.71 5.15
C SER A 102 -8.74 -4.15 4.78
N GLY A 103 -8.29 -3.86 3.56
CA GLY A 103 -7.01 -4.34 3.05
C GLY A 103 -5.97 -3.25 2.73
N VAL A 104 -5.18 -3.50 1.68
CA VAL A 104 -4.11 -2.64 1.17
C VAL A 104 -4.61 -1.81 0.00
N ILE A 105 -4.27 -0.54 0.03
CA ILE A 105 -4.57 0.44 -1.01
C ILE A 105 -3.23 0.98 -1.54
N ALA A 106 -2.95 0.77 -2.82
CA ALA A 106 -1.66 1.08 -3.45
C ALA A 106 -1.85 2.08 -4.58
N TYR A 107 -1.48 3.33 -4.34
CA TYR A 107 -1.79 4.45 -5.23
C TYR A 107 -0.54 5.06 -5.86
N ASN A 108 -0.66 5.45 -7.12
CA ASN A 108 0.23 6.43 -7.75
C ASN A 108 -0.55 7.70 -8.12
N TYR A 109 -0.05 8.85 -7.67
CA TYR A 109 -0.70 10.15 -7.83
C TYR A 109 0.17 11.09 -8.67
N VAL A 110 -0.41 11.56 -9.78
CA VAL A 110 0.24 12.51 -10.69
C VAL A 110 -0.36 13.94 -10.55
N LYS A 111 -1.54 14.09 -9.93
CA LYS A 111 -2.24 15.38 -9.86
C LYS A 111 -1.88 16.20 -8.62
N GLY A 112 -1.17 17.31 -8.81
CA GLY A 112 -0.95 18.36 -7.80
C GLY A 112 0.12 19.37 -8.22
N ALA A 113 -0.02 20.63 -7.79
CA ALA A 113 0.99 21.69 -8.00
C ALA A 113 2.40 21.31 -7.48
N LEU A 114 2.49 20.29 -6.61
CA LEU A 114 3.73 19.68 -6.13
C LEU A 114 4.45 18.81 -7.19
N ASN A 115 3.74 18.27 -8.19
CA ASN A 115 4.35 17.49 -9.28
C ASN A 115 4.92 18.34 -10.42
N LYS A 116 4.50 19.62 -10.54
CA LYS A 116 5.18 20.57 -11.42
C LYS A 116 6.58 20.93 -10.92
N ILE A 117 6.83 20.80 -9.61
CA ILE A 117 8.15 20.97 -9.01
C ILE A 117 8.96 19.66 -9.12
N ALA A 118 8.31 18.50 -9.05
CA ALA A 118 8.97 17.18 -9.14
C ALA A 118 9.61 16.87 -10.50
N THR A 119 9.00 17.34 -11.59
CA THR A 119 9.30 16.82 -12.93
C THR A 119 10.39 17.60 -13.68
N ASN A 120 10.76 18.81 -13.22
CA ASN A 120 11.79 19.65 -13.84
C ASN A 120 12.59 20.52 -12.85
N SER A 121 12.49 20.31 -11.53
CA SER A 121 13.37 21.03 -10.60
C SER A 121 14.73 20.32 -10.51
N PRO A 122 15.84 21.00 -10.83
CA PRO A 122 17.20 20.53 -10.50
C PRO A 122 17.42 20.37 -8.99
N ASP A 123 16.44 20.77 -8.17
CA ASP A 123 16.53 20.97 -6.73
C ASP A 123 15.69 19.96 -5.92
N GLY A 124 15.09 18.95 -6.56
CA GLY A 124 14.61 17.72 -5.90
C GLY A 124 13.30 17.80 -5.09
N PHE A 125 12.51 18.87 -5.21
CA PHE A 125 11.31 19.08 -4.37
C PHE A 125 9.99 18.59 -4.98
N GLY A 126 9.87 17.29 -5.20
CA GLY A 126 8.56 16.73 -5.51
C GLY A 126 8.42 15.24 -5.30
N GLU A 127 7.16 14.81 -5.25
CA GLU A 127 6.76 13.42 -5.06
C GLU A 127 7.31 12.57 -6.22
N PRO A 128 7.83 11.36 -5.98
CA PRO A 128 8.01 10.44 -7.08
C PRO A 128 6.61 10.17 -7.66
N PRO A 129 6.36 10.42 -8.96
CA PRO A 129 5.02 10.22 -9.51
C PRO A 129 4.74 8.74 -9.78
N TYR A 130 5.62 7.85 -9.31
CA TYR A 130 5.64 6.43 -9.59
C TYR A 130 5.42 5.60 -8.32
N LEU A 131 5.01 4.35 -8.53
CA LEU A 131 5.05 3.27 -7.56
C LEU A 131 5.82 2.11 -8.18
N ARG A 132 6.95 1.70 -7.58
CA ARG A 132 7.85 0.68 -8.17
C ARG A 132 8.36 -0.32 -7.14
N ASP A 133 8.73 -1.51 -7.60
CA ASP A 133 9.35 -2.55 -6.76
C ASP A 133 8.53 -2.81 -5.49
N VAL A 134 7.23 -3.06 -5.68
CA VAL A 134 6.27 -3.29 -4.60
C VAL A 134 5.98 -4.78 -4.49
N LEU A 135 6.11 -5.32 -3.29
CA LEU A 135 5.76 -6.69 -2.96
C LEU A 135 4.65 -6.69 -1.91
N VAL A 136 3.48 -7.20 -2.25
CA VAL A 136 2.39 -7.50 -1.32
C VAL A 136 2.26 -9.02 -1.25
N GLU A 137 2.74 -9.64 -0.17
CA GLU A 137 2.93 -11.08 -0.13
C GLU A 137 2.50 -11.76 1.17
N ASN A 138 1.89 -12.94 1.08
CA ASN A 138 1.55 -13.75 2.25
C ASN A 138 0.70 -13.02 3.30
N ASN A 139 -0.11 -12.02 2.92
CA ASN A 139 -1.01 -11.35 3.87
C ASN A 139 -2.36 -12.09 3.95
N LEU A 140 -3.00 -12.00 5.10
CA LEU A 140 -4.37 -12.44 5.34
C LEU A 140 -5.27 -11.20 5.47
N VAL A 141 -6.24 -11.07 4.58
CA VAL A 141 -7.29 -10.03 4.69
C VAL A 141 -8.61 -10.71 5.00
N VAL A 142 -9.23 -10.36 6.12
CA VAL A 142 -10.49 -10.94 6.58
C VAL A 142 -11.59 -9.88 6.55
N LEU A 143 -12.59 -10.10 5.71
CA LEU A 143 -13.77 -9.26 5.61
C LEU A 143 -15.01 -10.07 5.99
N GLU A 144 -15.81 -9.56 6.93
CA GLU A 144 -17.07 -10.22 7.31
C GLU A 144 -18.09 -10.15 6.18
N ASP A 145 -18.19 -8.99 5.53
CA ASP A 145 -18.94 -8.77 4.31
C ASP A 145 -18.17 -7.79 3.43
N ALA A 146 -17.96 -8.14 2.16
CA ALA A 146 -17.27 -7.28 1.20
C ALA A 146 -18.31 -6.62 0.31
N LYS A 147 -18.54 -5.33 0.54
CA LYS A 147 -19.56 -4.57 -0.20
C LYS A 147 -19.15 -4.28 -1.65
N ASP A 148 -17.86 -4.02 -1.87
CA ASP A 148 -17.23 -3.81 -3.17
C ASP A 148 -15.73 -4.19 -3.11
N CYS A 149 -14.96 -3.93 -4.17
CA CYS A 149 -13.53 -4.28 -4.25
C CYS A 149 -12.54 -3.12 -4.03
N THR A 150 -13.05 -1.90 -3.82
CA THR A 150 -12.24 -0.68 -3.82
C THR A 150 -11.26 -0.65 -2.64
N SER A 151 -11.57 -1.35 -1.53
CA SER A 151 -10.68 -1.44 -0.36
C SER A 151 -10.82 -2.79 0.38
N SER A 152 -11.29 -3.80 -0.34
CA SER A 152 -11.66 -5.12 0.19
C SER A 152 -10.60 -6.18 -0.13
N GLY A 153 -9.32 -5.83 -0.03
CA GLY A 153 -8.23 -6.76 -0.32
C GLY A 153 -6.98 -6.03 -0.77
N VAL A 154 -6.61 -6.11 -2.04
CA VAL A 154 -5.57 -5.24 -2.61
C VAL A 154 -6.17 -4.43 -3.74
N ASN A 155 -6.22 -3.11 -3.56
CA ASN A 155 -6.64 -2.19 -4.61
C ASN A 155 -5.43 -1.40 -5.09
N PHE A 156 -5.14 -1.50 -6.38
CA PHE A 156 -4.25 -0.58 -7.07
C PHE A 156 -5.07 0.49 -7.77
N TRP A 157 -4.73 1.76 -7.59
CA TRP A 157 -5.37 2.85 -8.33
C TRP A 157 -4.38 3.91 -8.80
N ARG A 158 -4.61 4.37 -10.02
CA ARG A 158 -3.86 5.47 -10.61
C ARG A 158 -4.66 6.75 -10.81
N ASP A 159 -4.18 7.83 -10.18
CA ASP A 159 -4.59 9.21 -10.43
C ASP A 159 -3.66 9.89 -11.44
N ALA A 160 -3.71 9.46 -12.70
CA ALA A 160 -3.12 10.25 -13.76
C ALA A 160 -4.20 10.59 -14.78
N GLY A 161 -4.32 11.88 -15.09
CA GLY A 161 -4.87 12.31 -16.38
C GLY A 161 -4.06 11.74 -17.54
N GLU A 162 -4.41 12.11 -18.78
CA GLU A 162 -3.87 11.65 -20.07
C GLU A 162 -2.33 11.76 -20.20
N HIS A 163 -1.58 10.97 -19.44
CA HIS A 163 -0.13 10.97 -19.42
C HIS A 163 0.35 9.53 -19.57
N ASP A 164 0.58 9.15 -20.82
CA ASP A 164 1.17 7.89 -21.26
C ASP A 164 2.68 7.88 -20.98
N ARG A 165 3.09 7.91 -19.70
CA ARG A 165 4.50 7.66 -19.35
C ARG A 165 4.66 6.23 -18.86
N ALA A 166 5.53 5.49 -19.52
CA ALA A 166 5.82 4.08 -19.25
C ALA A 166 6.56 3.84 -17.92
N ASP A 167 6.81 4.86 -17.10
CA ASP A 167 7.65 4.77 -15.90
C ASP A 167 6.87 4.97 -14.59
N PHE A 168 5.55 5.05 -14.62
CA PHE A 168 4.75 5.23 -13.39
C PHE A 168 4.63 3.97 -12.54
N GLU A 169 4.73 2.78 -13.14
CA GLU A 169 4.50 1.49 -12.50
C GLU A 169 5.54 0.49 -13.01
N SER A 170 6.22 -0.22 -12.11
CA SER A 170 7.11 -1.32 -12.49
C SER A 170 7.31 -2.29 -11.35
N GLN A 171 7.36 -3.59 -11.64
CA GLN A 171 7.69 -4.63 -10.66
C GLN A 171 6.74 -4.61 -9.44
N ILE A 172 5.43 -4.63 -9.71
CA ILE A 172 4.39 -4.74 -8.69
C ILE A 172 3.97 -6.21 -8.59
N VAL A 173 4.25 -6.82 -7.45
CA VAL A 173 4.02 -8.24 -7.20
C VAL A 173 3.00 -8.38 -6.08
N ILE A 174 1.87 -9.02 -6.39
CA ILE A 174 0.84 -9.39 -5.41
C ILE A 174 0.79 -10.91 -5.40
N ASN A 175 1.34 -11.54 -4.35
CA ASN A 175 1.62 -12.97 -4.37
C ASN A 175 1.22 -13.70 -3.07
N ARG A 176 0.64 -14.91 -3.18
CA ARG A 176 0.34 -15.78 -2.02
C ARG A 176 -0.50 -15.12 -0.91
N ASN A 177 -1.32 -14.12 -1.22
CA ASN A 177 -2.23 -13.53 -0.24
C ASN A 177 -3.54 -14.32 -0.18
N THR A 178 -4.14 -14.38 1.01
CA THR A 178 -5.45 -14.99 1.25
C THR A 178 -6.46 -13.89 1.59
N PHE A 179 -7.54 -13.81 0.82
CA PHE A 179 -8.62 -12.84 0.99
C PHE A 179 -9.90 -13.57 1.35
N ILE A 180 -10.33 -13.51 2.61
CA ILE A 180 -11.64 -14.00 3.04
C ILE A 180 -12.68 -12.97 2.65
N ASN A 181 -13.56 -13.34 1.71
CA ASN A 181 -14.54 -12.47 1.06
C ASN A 181 -13.94 -11.29 0.27
N GLY A 182 -12.62 -11.14 0.21
CA GLY A 182 -11.96 -10.02 -0.45
C GLY A 182 -11.58 -10.26 -1.91
N CYS A 183 -10.98 -9.25 -2.51
CA CYS A 183 -10.62 -9.20 -3.92
C CYS A 183 -9.33 -8.44 -4.20
N ILE A 184 -8.83 -8.64 -5.42
CA ILE A 184 -7.80 -7.79 -6.02
C ILE A 184 -8.47 -6.95 -7.09
N GLU A 185 -8.26 -5.65 -7.05
CA GLU A 185 -8.72 -4.71 -8.06
C GLU A 185 -7.55 -3.90 -8.62
N MET A 186 -7.38 -3.95 -9.93
CA MET A 186 -6.40 -3.18 -10.67
C MET A 186 -7.10 -2.08 -11.44
N ASN A 187 -7.16 -0.89 -10.86
CA ASN A 187 -7.90 0.23 -11.42
C ASN A 187 -6.94 1.18 -12.17
N ASN A 188 -7.18 1.27 -13.48
CA ASN A 188 -6.47 2.16 -14.40
C ASN A 188 -4.94 1.91 -14.55
N PRO A 189 -4.42 0.66 -14.61
CA PRO A 189 -2.99 0.44 -14.86
C PRO A 189 -2.57 0.93 -16.26
N ILE A 190 -1.32 1.37 -16.43
CA ILE A 190 -0.77 1.76 -17.77
C ILE A 190 -0.03 0.59 -18.42
N GLN A 191 0.60 -0.25 -17.62
CA GLN A 191 1.43 -1.33 -18.13
C GLN A 191 1.12 -2.61 -17.39
N GLY A 192 0.20 -3.43 -17.91
CA GLY A 192 -0.13 -4.73 -17.31
C GLY A 192 1.11 -5.58 -17.02
N SER A 193 2.13 -5.55 -17.89
CA SER A 193 3.37 -6.31 -17.69
C SER A 193 4.20 -5.87 -16.49
N ALA A 194 3.91 -4.72 -15.88
CA ALA A 194 4.50 -4.30 -14.61
C ALA A 194 3.95 -5.11 -13.42
N PHE A 195 2.84 -5.83 -13.60
CA PHE A 195 2.10 -6.50 -12.53
C PHE A 195 2.17 -8.02 -12.65
N SER A 196 2.51 -8.67 -11.55
CA SER A 196 2.42 -10.13 -11.36
C SER A 196 1.44 -10.43 -10.23
N LEU A 197 0.32 -11.08 -10.57
CA LEU A 197 -0.75 -11.43 -9.62
C LEU A 197 -0.82 -12.96 -9.52
N THR A 198 -0.14 -13.56 -8.54
CA THR A 198 0.06 -15.02 -8.52
C THR A 198 -0.22 -15.67 -7.17
N ASN A 199 -0.69 -16.90 -7.20
CA ASN A 199 -0.91 -17.77 -6.05
C ASN A 199 -1.81 -17.16 -4.97
N ASN A 200 -2.64 -16.16 -5.31
CA ASN A 200 -3.57 -15.57 -4.35
C ASN A 200 -4.86 -16.39 -4.29
N LYS A 201 -5.49 -16.41 -3.12
CA LYS A 201 -6.84 -16.98 -2.89
C LYS A 201 -7.82 -15.85 -2.65
N LEU A 202 -8.76 -15.62 -3.56
CA LEU A 202 -9.66 -14.47 -3.51
C LEU A 202 -11.05 -14.79 -4.04
N LYS A 203 -12.02 -13.96 -3.66
CA LYS A 203 -13.39 -14.05 -4.16
C LYS A 203 -13.49 -13.59 -5.61
N ARG A 204 -12.89 -12.42 -5.93
CA ARG A 204 -13.00 -11.77 -7.24
C ARG A 204 -11.69 -11.10 -7.66
N LEU A 205 -11.34 -11.24 -8.94
CA LEU A 205 -10.23 -10.52 -9.56
C LEU A 205 -10.82 -9.52 -10.56
N ILE A 206 -10.59 -8.24 -10.34
CA ILE A 206 -11.08 -7.16 -11.22
C ILE A 206 -9.88 -6.50 -11.86
N ILE A 207 -9.81 -6.56 -13.18
CA ILE A 207 -8.75 -5.95 -13.98
C ILE A 207 -9.38 -4.86 -14.84
N GLY A 208 -8.98 -3.61 -14.61
CA GLY A 208 -9.43 -2.45 -15.38
C GLY A 208 -9.02 -2.52 -16.85
N SER A 209 -9.72 -1.76 -17.69
CA SER A 209 -9.77 -1.92 -19.15
C SER A 209 -8.61 -1.27 -19.95
N TYR A 210 -7.44 -0.99 -19.37
CA TYR A 210 -6.32 -0.33 -20.07
C TYR A 210 -4.97 -1.10 -20.01
N VAL A 211 -4.40 -1.25 -21.22
CA VAL A 211 -3.09 -1.71 -21.75
C VAL A 211 -2.33 -2.89 -21.10
N GLY A 212 -2.20 -3.96 -21.88
CA GLY A 212 -1.14 -4.97 -21.78
C GLY A 212 -1.53 -6.27 -21.08
N LYS A 213 -0.93 -7.39 -21.51
CA LYS A 213 -1.02 -8.64 -20.75
C LYS A 213 -0.26 -8.48 -19.43
N TYR A 214 -0.88 -8.88 -18.33
CA TYR A 214 -0.21 -9.02 -17.04
C TYR A 214 0.96 -9.99 -17.18
N SER A 215 2.05 -9.78 -16.45
CA SER A 215 3.24 -10.63 -16.57
C SER A 215 2.91 -12.08 -16.17
N ASN A 216 2.06 -12.22 -15.15
CA ASN A 216 1.47 -13.49 -14.75
C ASN A 216 0.16 -13.27 -13.99
N THR A 217 -0.83 -14.10 -14.26
CA THR A 217 -2.09 -14.19 -13.50
C THR A 217 -2.40 -15.66 -13.25
N ASN A 218 -2.03 -16.16 -12.07
CA ASN A 218 -2.34 -17.54 -11.67
C ASN A 218 -2.92 -17.51 -10.26
N ASN A 219 -4.23 -17.32 -10.13
CA ASN A 219 -4.89 -17.14 -8.83
C ASN A 219 -6.03 -18.14 -8.67
N GLN A 220 -6.28 -18.56 -7.43
CA GLN A 220 -7.49 -19.28 -7.07
C GLN A 220 -8.61 -18.26 -6.82
N VAL A 221 -9.42 -18.03 -7.85
CA VAL A 221 -10.61 -17.16 -7.78
C VAL A 221 -11.85 -18.03 -7.56
N CYS A 222 -12.58 -17.80 -6.47
CA CYS A 222 -13.79 -18.57 -6.17
C CYS A 222 -14.80 -17.73 -5.39
N GLU A 223 -15.97 -17.48 -5.97
CA GLU A 223 -16.98 -16.59 -5.40
C GLU A 223 -17.66 -17.16 -4.14
N ASP A 224 -17.81 -18.48 -4.09
CA ASP A 224 -18.55 -19.18 -3.02
C ASP A 224 -17.64 -20.02 -2.09
N CYS A 225 -16.32 -19.90 -2.23
CA CYS A 225 -15.39 -20.66 -1.39
C CYS A 225 -15.22 -20.02 -0.01
N VAL A 226 -15.13 -20.88 1.00
CA VAL A 226 -14.60 -20.52 2.31
C VAL A 226 -13.12 -20.87 2.33
N PHE A 227 -12.26 -19.86 2.39
CA PHE A 227 -10.83 -20.07 2.58
C PHE A 227 -10.51 -20.18 4.08
N GLU A 228 -9.51 -20.98 4.43
CA GLU A 228 -9.01 -21.04 5.79
C GLU A 228 -8.38 -19.70 6.20
N ARG A 229 -8.62 -19.29 7.45
CA ARG A 229 -8.07 -18.07 8.06
C ARG A 229 -6.68 -18.35 8.61
N THR A 230 -5.75 -18.67 7.73
CA THR A 230 -4.39 -19.05 8.13
C THR A 230 -3.36 -18.28 7.30
N LEU A 231 -2.40 -17.69 8.01
CA LEU A 231 -1.18 -17.21 7.38
C LEU A 231 -0.27 -18.39 7.02
N PRO A 232 0.57 -18.26 5.97
CA PRO A 232 1.64 -19.20 5.71
C PRO A 232 2.56 -19.38 6.92
N GLN A 233 3.03 -20.61 7.17
CA GLN A 233 3.90 -20.92 8.32
C GLN A 233 5.18 -20.06 8.37
N GLU A 234 5.70 -19.66 7.21
CA GLU A 234 6.87 -18.79 7.06
C GLU A 234 6.69 -17.36 7.61
N CYS A 235 5.46 -16.95 7.92
CA CYS A 235 5.15 -15.66 8.52
C CYS A 235 5.45 -15.59 10.04
N GLY A 236 5.63 -16.74 10.71
CA GLY A 236 5.74 -16.75 12.18
C GLY A 236 4.44 -16.31 12.86
N SER A 237 4.51 -15.97 14.15
CA SER A 237 3.33 -15.52 14.91
C SER A 237 3.08 -14.02 14.72
N VAL A 238 1.85 -13.67 14.37
CA VAL A 238 1.36 -12.28 14.41
C VAL A 238 0.80 -11.98 15.81
N PRO A 239 1.00 -10.78 16.36
CA PRO A 239 0.36 -10.39 17.61
C PRO A 239 -1.17 -10.37 17.43
N HIS A 240 -1.91 -11.01 18.33
CA HIS A 240 -3.38 -10.95 18.36
C HIS A 240 -3.86 -10.26 19.64
N PRO A 241 -5.05 -9.61 19.60
CA PRO A 241 -5.70 -9.09 20.80
C PRO A 241 -6.08 -10.18 21.81
#